data_AF-A0A1E7LNX9-F1
#
_entry.id   AF-A0A1E7LNX9-F1
#
_cell.length_a   1.000
_cell.length_b   1.000
_cell.length_c   1.000
_cell.angle_alpha   90.00
_cell.angle_beta   90.00
_cell.angle_gamma   90.00
#
_symmetry.space_group_name_H-M   'P 1'
#
loop_
_entity.id
_entity.type
_entity.pdbx_description
1 polymer ?
#
loop_
_entity_poly.entity_id
_entity_poly.type
_entity_poly.pdbx_seq_one_letter_code
_entity_poly.pdbx_strand_id
1 'polypeptide(L)'
;MKIALMDSGIGLLAAAAAVRRLRPDAELVVSSDPGSMPWGPRTPEDVTARALAVARAAADHRPDALIVACNTASVHALPALRAALEPALPVIGTVPAIKPAAAGGGPMAIWATPATTGSPYQRGLIAE
;
A
#
# COMPACT_ATOMS: atom_id res chain seq x y z
N MET A 1 18.69 1.87 9.73
CA MET A 1 17.28 1.48 9.56
C MET A 1 17.04 1.19 8.08
N LYS A 2 16.31 0.12 7.77
CA LYS A 2 15.94 -0.28 6.43
C LYS A 2 14.42 -0.28 6.30
N ILE A 3 13.88 0.40 5.29
CA ILE A 3 12.45 0.51 5.06
C ILE A 3 12.16 -0.05 3.67
N ALA A 4 11.31 -1.06 3.60
CA ALA A 4 10.79 -1.54 2.33
C ALA A 4 9.51 -0.78 1.95
N LEU A 5 9.38 -0.48 0.66
CA LEU A 5 8.15 0.01 0.06
C LEU A 5 7.73 -0.96 -1.04
N MET A 6 6.45 -1.29 -1.08
CA MET A 6 5.87 -2.14 -2.12
C MET A 6 4.72 -1.48 -2.89
N ASP A 7 4.64 -1.75 -4.18
CA ASP A 7 3.52 -1.36 -5.04
C ASP A 7 3.36 -2.31 -6.24
N SER A 8 2.23 -2.22 -6.92
CA SER A 8 2.03 -2.80 -8.24
C SER A 8 3.01 -2.30 -9.30
N GLY A 9 3.52 -1.07 -9.20
CA GLY A 9 4.40 -0.47 -10.20
C GLY A 9 5.14 0.76 -9.67
N ILE A 10 5.26 1.81 -10.49
CA ILE A 10 6.04 3.02 -10.14
C ILE A 10 5.33 3.97 -9.17
N GLY A 11 4.08 3.67 -8.75
CA GLY A 11 3.30 4.51 -7.83
C GLY A 11 3.97 4.74 -6.48
N LEU A 12 4.83 3.81 -6.04
CA LEU A 12 5.60 3.92 -4.80
C LEU A 12 6.61 5.08 -4.79
N LEU A 13 7.03 5.61 -5.94
CA LEU A 13 8.15 6.57 -6.01
C LEU A 13 7.87 7.85 -5.22
N ALA A 14 6.62 8.34 -5.22
CA ALA A 14 6.22 9.50 -4.43
C ALA A 14 6.34 9.22 -2.92
N ALA A 15 5.91 8.03 -2.47
CA ALA A 15 6.05 7.61 -1.09
C ALA A 15 7.53 7.43 -0.71
N ALA A 16 8.34 6.80 -1.57
CA ALA A 16 9.78 6.61 -1.36
C ALA A 16 10.51 7.96 -1.26
N ALA A 17 10.15 8.93 -2.10
CA ALA A 17 10.71 10.29 -2.02
C ALA A 17 10.32 11.00 -0.71
N ALA A 18 9.09 10.83 -0.24
CA ALA A 18 8.66 11.36 1.05
C ALA A 18 9.42 10.72 2.22
N VAL A 19 9.59 9.39 2.22
CA VAL A 19 10.38 8.68 3.23
C VAL A 19 11.83 9.14 3.20
N ARG A 20 12.46 9.24 2.02
CA ARG A 20 13.84 9.71 1.88
C ARG A 20 14.04 11.12 2.45
N ARG A 21 13.07 12.01 2.25
CA ARG A 21 13.14 13.38 2.79
C ARG A 21 13.05 13.40 4.33
N LEU A 22 12.18 12.58 4.90
CA LEU A 22 11.98 12.50 6.36
C LEU A 22 13.07 11.71 7.08
N ARG A 23 13.63 10.70 6.40
CA ARG A 23 14.66 9.77 6.90
C ARG A 23 15.76 9.60 5.85
N PRO A 24 16.61 10.61 5.65
CA PRO A 24 17.70 10.55 4.69
C PRO A 24 18.72 9.45 5.03
N ASP A 25 18.79 9.03 6.29
CA ASP A 25 19.63 7.97 6.84
C ASP A 25 19.09 6.54 6.59
N ALA A 26 17.84 6.40 6.16
CA ALA A 26 17.26 5.07 5.91
C ALA A 26 17.76 4.46 4.59
N GLU A 27 18.06 3.16 4.63
CA GLU A 27 18.19 2.33 3.42
C GLU A 27 16.77 2.01 2.91
N LEU A 28 16.52 2.22 1.61
CA LEU A 28 15.21 1.97 1.02
C LEU A 28 15.26 0.75 0.10
N VAL A 29 14.36 -0.21 0.34
CA VAL A 29 14.11 -1.33 -0.57
C VAL A 29 12.84 -1.02 -1.35
N VAL A 30 12.94 -1.02 -2.67
CA VAL A 30 11.81 -0.78 -3.57
C VAL A 30 11.44 -2.11 -4.21
N SER A 31 10.25 -2.62 -3.89
CA SER A 31 9.74 -3.88 -4.43
C SER A 31 8.47 -3.63 -5.24
N SER A 32 8.43 -4.07 -6.50
CA SER A 32 7.26 -3.88 -7.36
C SER A 32 7.05 -5.01 -8.37
N ASP A 33 5.84 -5.09 -8.92
CA ASP A 33 5.42 -6.09 -9.92
C ASP A 33 5.04 -5.41 -11.27
N PRO A 34 6.01 -4.78 -11.95
CA PRO A 34 5.72 -4.06 -13.20
C PRO A 34 5.25 -5.00 -14.32
N GLY A 35 5.55 -6.30 -14.25
CA GLY A 35 5.07 -7.29 -15.22
C GLY A 35 3.56 -7.53 -15.16
N SER A 36 2.92 -7.13 -14.06
CA SER A 36 1.50 -7.41 -13.83
C SER A 36 0.67 -6.17 -13.53
N MET A 37 1.28 -4.98 -13.60
CA MET A 37 0.55 -3.72 -13.48
C MET A 37 -0.41 -3.50 -14.66
N PRO A 38 -1.52 -2.76 -14.48
CA PRO A 38 -2.01 -2.22 -13.21
C PRO A 38 -2.80 -3.28 -12.41
N TRP A 39 -2.80 -3.16 -11.09
CA TRP A 39 -3.63 -4.02 -10.22
C TRP A 39 -5.08 -3.54 -10.08
N GLY A 40 -5.38 -2.31 -10.49
CA GLY A 40 -6.72 -1.70 -10.37
C GLY A 40 -7.88 -2.44 -11.05
N PRO A 41 -7.70 -3.10 -12.21
CA PRO A 41 -8.75 -3.89 -12.86
C PRO A 41 -8.83 -5.36 -12.39
N ARG A 42 -7.93 -5.81 -11.51
CA ARG A 42 -7.83 -7.22 -11.09
C ARG A 42 -8.81 -7.54 -9.96
N THR A 43 -9.10 -8.83 -9.74
CA THR A 43 -9.93 -9.26 -8.61
C THR A 43 -9.17 -9.12 -7.28
N PRO A 44 -9.87 -8.97 -6.14
CA PRO A 44 -9.23 -8.90 -4.82
C PRO A 44 -8.30 -10.08 -4.52
N GLU A 45 -8.64 -11.29 -4.97
CA GLU A 45 -7.85 -12.50 -4.77
C GLU A 45 -6.53 -12.43 -5.54
N ASP A 46 -6.56 -12.03 -6.82
CA ASP A 46 -5.36 -11.86 -7.65
C ASP A 46 -4.47 -10.72 -7.11
N VAL A 47 -5.07 -9.59 -6.68
CA VAL A 47 -4.34 -8.51 -6.01
C VAL A 47 -3.66 -9.01 -4.73
N THR A 48 -4.35 -9.82 -3.92
CA THR A 48 -3.80 -10.34 -2.66
C THR A 48 -2.64 -11.29 -2.89
N ALA A 49 -2.78 -12.22 -3.85
CA ALA A 49 -1.70 -13.16 -4.21
C ALA A 49 -0.44 -12.41 -4.69
N ARG A 50 -0.62 -11.42 -5.56
CA ARG A 50 0.50 -10.59 -6.07
C ARG A 50 1.12 -9.74 -4.98
N ALA A 51 0.31 -9.10 -4.14
CA ALA A 51 0.79 -8.31 -3.03
C ALA A 51 1.65 -9.14 -2.07
N LEU A 52 1.21 -10.36 -1.74
CA LEU A 52 2.00 -11.29 -0.91
C LEU A 52 3.34 -11.65 -1.56
N ALA A 53 3.37 -11.89 -2.86
CA ALA A 53 4.62 -12.19 -3.58
C ALA A 53 5.60 -11.01 -3.51
N VAL A 54 5.14 -9.79 -3.82
CA VAL A 54 5.96 -8.56 -3.78
C VAL A 54 6.45 -8.27 -2.36
N ALA A 55 5.59 -8.48 -1.35
CA ALA A 55 5.92 -8.28 0.05
C ALA A 55 6.96 -9.29 0.56
N ARG A 56 6.86 -10.56 0.16
CA ARG A 56 7.85 -11.60 0.51
C ARG A 56 9.20 -11.31 -0.12
N ALA A 57 9.23 -10.93 -1.40
CA ALA A 57 10.47 -10.49 -2.06
C ALA A 57 11.10 -9.29 -1.33
N ALA A 58 10.29 -8.35 -0.84
CA ALA A 58 10.79 -7.24 -0.03
C ALA A 58 11.33 -7.71 1.34
N ALA A 59 10.67 -8.69 1.97
CA ALA A 59 11.04 -9.24 3.27
C ALA A 59 12.39 -9.98 3.24
N ASP A 60 12.78 -10.59 2.11
CA ASP A 60 14.08 -11.26 1.93
C ASP A 60 15.27 -10.30 2.12
N HIS A 61 15.05 -9.00 1.93
CA HIS A 61 16.06 -7.96 2.21
C HIS A 61 16.17 -7.57 3.69
N ARG A 62 15.37 -8.21 4.56
CA ARG A 62 15.29 -7.99 6.02
C ARG A 62 15.11 -6.51 6.39
N PRO A 63 14.04 -5.85 5.90
CA PRO A 63 13.71 -4.50 6.32
C PRO A 63 13.22 -4.48 7.78
N ASP A 64 13.32 -3.32 8.43
CA ASP A 64 12.76 -3.07 9.77
C ASP A 64 11.25 -2.78 9.71
N ALA A 65 10.73 -2.37 8.54
CA ALA A 65 9.32 -2.08 8.29
C ALA A 65 8.97 -2.21 6.81
N LEU A 66 7.74 -2.61 6.50
CA LEU A 66 7.19 -2.66 5.15
C LEU A 66 6.05 -1.65 4.98
N ILE A 67 6.18 -0.75 4.01
CA ILE A 67 5.15 0.21 3.61
C ILE A 67 4.44 -0.32 2.35
N VAL A 68 3.13 -0.49 2.44
CA VAL A 68 2.27 -0.83 1.29
C VAL A 68 1.85 0.47 0.61
N ALA A 69 2.65 0.95 -0.34
CA ALA A 69 2.42 2.22 -1.03
C ALA A 69 1.27 2.17 -2.05
N CYS A 70 0.93 0.99 -2.54
CA CYS A 70 -0.21 0.81 -3.46
C CYS A 70 -1.54 0.89 -2.71
N ASN A 71 -2.38 1.88 -3.05
CA ASN A 71 -3.72 2.02 -2.47
C ASN A 71 -4.62 0.80 -2.73
N THR A 72 -4.55 0.22 -3.94
CA THR A 72 -5.33 -0.99 -4.26
C THR A 72 -4.90 -2.18 -3.40
N ALA A 73 -3.60 -2.39 -3.19
CA ALA A 73 -3.10 -3.43 -2.29
C ALA A 73 -3.45 -3.14 -0.83
N SER A 74 -3.33 -1.89 -0.38
CA SER A 74 -3.69 -1.49 0.98
C SER A 74 -5.17 -1.74 1.31
N VAL A 75 -6.06 -1.60 0.33
CA VAL A 75 -7.49 -1.86 0.54
C VAL A 75 -7.84 -3.35 0.57
N HIS A 76 -7.24 -4.16 -0.31
CA HIS A 76 -7.63 -5.56 -0.48
C HIS A 76 -6.75 -6.57 0.25
N ALA A 77 -5.45 -6.29 0.36
CA ALA A 77 -4.45 -7.27 0.77
C ALA A 77 -3.87 -7.01 2.18
N LEU A 78 -4.11 -5.85 2.79
CA LEU A 78 -3.47 -5.49 4.07
C LEU A 78 -3.73 -6.50 5.21
N PRO A 79 -4.95 -7.07 5.39
CA PRO A 79 -5.16 -8.12 6.38
C PRO A 79 -4.30 -9.37 6.13
N ALA A 80 -4.21 -9.81 4.88
CA ALA A 80 -3.41 -10.98 4.49
C ALA A 80 -1.91 -10.72 4.65
N LEU A 81 -1.44 -9.52 4.29
CA LEU A 81 -0.04 -9.10 4.46
C LEU A 81 0.37 -9.10 5.94
N ARG A 82 -0.47 -8.53 6.82
CA ARG A 82 -0.23 -8.54 8.27
C ARG A 82 -0.20 -9.96 8.83
N ALA A 83 -1.19 -10.78 8.48
CA ALA A 83 -1.23 -12.17 8.92
C ALA A 83 0.00 -12.98 8.47
N ALA A 84 0.61 -12.63 7.34
CA ALA A 84 1.78 -13.34 6.81
C ALA A 84 3.12 -12.84 7.37
N LEU A 85 3.23 -11.59 7.82
CA LEU A 85 4.50 -10.93 8.10
C LEU A 85 4.64 -10.41 9.54
N GLU A 86 3.53 -10.07 10.20
CA GLU A 86 3.55 -9.61 11.59
C GLU A 86 3.56 -10.81 12.57
N PRO A 87 4.17 -10.67 13.76
CA PRO A 87 4.79 -9.46 14.32
C PRO A 87 6.24 -9.24 13.89
N ALA A 88 6.82 -10.15 13.11
CA ALA A 88 8.24 -10.13 12.76
C ALA A 88 8.63 -8.91 11.90
N LEU A 89 7.73 -8.49 11.01
CA LEU A 89 7.91 -7.32 10.14
C LEU A 89 6.64 -6.44 10.20
N PRO A 90 6.71 -5.25 10.82
CA PRO A 90 5.59 -4.30 10.85
C PRO A 90 5.11 -3.92 9.44
N VAL A 91 3.80 -3.96 9.20
CA VAL A 91 3.18 -3.64 7.90
C VAL A 91 2.30 -2.38 8.00
N ILE A 92 2.75 -1.32 7.31
CA ILE A 92 2.12 0.00 7.27
C ILE A 92 1.38 0.18 5.94
N GLY A 93 0.06 0.28 5.98
CA GLY A 93 -0.75 0.68 4.83
C GLY A 93 -0.83 2.21 4.69
N THR A 94 -1.01 2.70 3.47
CA THR A 94 -1.15 4.14 3.17
C THR A 94 -2.60 4.64 3.21
N VAL A 95 -3.55 3.77 3.55
CA VAL A 95 -4.99 4.08 3.60
C VAL A 95 -5.50 4.19 5.05
N PRO A 96 -6.55 5.01 5.29
CA PRO A 96 -7.24 5.84 4.30
C PRO A 96 -6.62 7.23 4.14
N ALA A 97 -6.40 7.64 2.89
CA ALA A 97 -6.16 9.04 2.54
C ALA A 97 -7.39 9.93 2.80
N ILE A 98 -8.58 9.36 3.05
CA ILE A 98 -9.79 10.13 3.35
C ILE A 98 -9.71 10.87 4.69
N LYS A 99 -9.04 10.30 5.70
CA LYS A 99 -8.96 10.88 7.05
C LYS A 99 -8.35 12.29 7.03
N PRO A 100 -7.17 12.52 6.41
CA PRO A 100 -6.63 13.87 6.33
C PRO A 100 -7.49 14.80 5.45
N ALA A 101 -8.16 14.30 4.41
CA ALA A 101 -9.06 15.12 3.59
C ALA A 101 -10.31 15.57 4.36
N ALA A 102 -10.93 14.66 5.12
CA ALA A 102 -12.10 14.95 5.96
C ALA A 102 -11.81 15.96 7.08
N ALA A 103 -10.58 16.00 7.59
CA ALA A 103 -10.17 16.99 8.58
C ALA A 103 -10.27 18.45 8.08
N GLY A 104 -10.24 18.68 6.76
CA GLY A 104 -10.41 20.01 6.16
C GLY A 104 -11.86 20.52 6.15
N GLY A 105 -12.84 19.63 6.35
CA GLY A 105 -14.26 19.92 6.21
C GLY A 105 -14.71 20.14 4.76
N GLY A 106 -16.03 20.06 4.54
CA GLY A 106 -16.66 20.30 3.24
C GLY A 106 -16.63 19.12 2.25
N PRO A 107 -17.22 19.29 1.07
CA PRO A 107 -17.28 18.24 0.05
C PRO A 107 -15.90 17.91 -0.53
N MET A 108 -15.63 16.63 -0.76
CA MET A 108 -14.39 16.17 -1.40
C MET A 108 -14.66 15.12 -2.46
N ALA A 109 -13.77 15.04 -3.44
CA ALA A 109 -13.78 13.99 -4.46
C ALA A 109 -12.58 13.05 -4.23
N ILE A 110 -12.82 11.75 -4.39
CA ILE A 110 -11.77 10.72 -4.30
C ILE A 110 -11.67 10.04 -5.66
N TRP A 111 -10.49 10.10 -6.27
CA TRP A 111 -10.16 9.29 -7.43
C TRP A 111 -9.37 8.07 -6.99
N ALA A 112 -9.88 6.90 -7.35
CA ALA A 112 -9.22 5.64 -7.09
C ALA A 112 -9.45 4.67 -8.24
N THR A 113 -8.69 3.59 -8.27
CA THR A 113 -8.86 2.54 -9.28
C THR A 113 -10.22 1.84 -9.12
N PRO A 114 -10.74 1.16 -10.16
CA PRO A 114 -12.02 0.45 -10.07
C PRO A 114 -12.09 -0.54 -8.89
N ALA A 115 -11.03 -1.31 -8.65
CA ALA A 115 -10.95 -2.21 -7.49
C ALA A 115 -11.04 -1.46 -6.16
N THR A 116 -10.43 -0.27 -6.04
CA THR A 116 -10.54 0.53 -4.81
C THR A 116 -11.94 1.16 -4.66
N THR A 117 -12.47 1.78 -5.72
CA THR A 117 -13.80 2.44 -5.71
C THR A 117 -14.94 1.47 -5.41
N GLY A 118 -14.90 0.24 -5.94
CA GLY A 118 -15.92 -0.78 -5.68
C GLY A 118 -15.79 -1.51 -4.33
N SER A 119 -14.72 -1.24 -3.57
CA SER A 119 -14.41 -1.98 -2.34
C SER A 119 -15.45 -1.74 -1.23
N PRO A 120 -15.72 -2.75 -0.36
CA PRO A 120 -16.48 -2.54 0.86
C PRO A 120 -15.84 -1.48 1.77
N TYR A 121 -14.51 -1.40 1.78
CA TYR A 121 -13.74 -0.42 2.53
C TYR A 121 -14.13 1.02 2.20
N GLN A 122 -14.10 1.38 0.91
CA GLN A 122 -14.43 2.76 0.50
C GLN A 122 -15.92 3.07 0.69
N ARG A 123 -16.81 2.08 0.54
CA ARG A 123 -18.23 2.24 0.87
C ARG A 123 -18.46 2.48 2.36
N GLY A 124 -17.73 1.79 3.24
CA GLY A 124 -17.79 2.01 4.68
C GLY A 124 -17.39 3.44 5.06
N LEU A 125 -16.32 3.96 4.47
CA LEU A 125 -15.85 5.33 4.71
C LEU A 125 -16.80 6.45 4.25
N ILE A 126 -17.80 6.14 3.42
CA ILE A 126 -18.83 7.11 3.00
C ILE A 126 -20.03 7.09 3.96
N ALA A 127 -20.29 5.94 4.60
CA ALA A 127 -21.43 5.74 5.48
C ALA A 127 -21.16 6.19 6.93
N GLU A 128 -19.89 6.22 7.34
CA GLU A 128 -19.39 6.66 8.65
C GLU A 128 -18.96 8.13 8.64
#